data_AF-A0A9E2Z134-F1
#
_entry.id   AF-A0A9E2Z134-F1
#
_cell.length_a   1.000
_cell.length_b   1.000
_cell.length_c   1.000
_cell.angle_alpha   90.00
_cell.angle_beta   90.00
_cell.angle_gamma   90.00
#
_symmetry.space_group_name_H-M   'P 1'
#
loop_
_entity.id
_entity.type
_entity.pdbx_description
1 polymer ?
#
loop_
_entity_poly.entity_id
_entity_poly.type
_entity_poly.pdbx_seq_one_letter_code
_entity_poly.pdbx_strand_id
1 'polypeptide(L)'
;MRAVVAVLLFVTATHAALWGILQEKQQAPDFRGILPSVSYAPFERGHAVADAAADSEKIRADLKKLSTLARAVRLYSSTEGGELVPPVAAEFGMKVTVGAWIDKDGSRNNRE
;
A
#
# COMPACT_ATOMS: atom_id res chain seq x y z
N MET A 1 -10.25 39.60 21.76
CA MET A 1 -10.60 38.16 21.91
C MET A 1 -11.87 37.78 21.15
N ARG A 2 -13.06 38.30 21.48
CA ARG A 2 -14.33 37.91 20.80
C ARG A 2 -14.34 38.14 19.29
N ALA A 3 -13.85 39.30 18.83
CA ALA A 3 -13.75 39.62 17.40
C ALA A 3 -12.79 38.68 16.65
N VAL A 4 -11.66 38.32 17.28
CA VAL A 4 -10.68 37.38 16.69
C VAL A 4 -11.32 35.99 16.51
N VAL A 5 -12.04 35.49 17.52
CA VAL A 5 -12.76 34.22 17.43
C VAL A 5 -13.83 34.26 16.35
N ALA A 6 -14.59 35.34 16.25
CA ALA A 6 -15.62 35.51 15.22
C ALA A 6 -15.02 35.50 13.80
N VAL A 7 -13.90 36.20 13.58
CA VAL A 7 -13.19 36.20 12.29
C VAL A 7 -12.67 34.81 11.95
N LEU A 8 -12.06 34.10 12.91
CA LEU A 8 -11.56 32.74 12.68
C LEU A 8 -12.68 31.77 12.30
N LEU A 9 -13.82 31.84 12.98
CA LEU A 9 -14.99 31.02 12.66
C LEU A 9 -15.53 31.35 11.27
N PHE A 10 -15.64 32.63 10.93
CA PHE A 10 -16.13 33.07 9.63
C PHE A 10 -15.23 32.59 8.49
N VAL A 11 -13.91 32.78 8.62
CA VAL A 11 -12.94 32.34 7.61
C VAL A 11 -12.99 30.83 7.45
N THR A 12 -12.99 30.07 8.55
CA THR A 12 -13.04 28.61 8.52
C THR A 12 -14.32 28.10 7.88
N ALA A 13 -15.48 28.66 8.25
CA ALA A 13 -16.77 28.29 7.69
C ALA A 13 -16.85 28.62 6.20
N THR A 14 -16.36 29.79 5.79
CA THR A 14 -16.31 30.18 4.37
C THR A 14 -15.43 29.24 3.58
N HIS A 15 -14.25 28.88 4.09
CA HIS A 15 -13.35 27.94 3.41
C HIS A 15 -13.99 26.55 3.27
N ALA A 16 -14.59 26.03 4.35
CA ALA A 16 -15.29 24.75 4.33
C ALA A 16 -16.48 24.74 3.37
N ALA A 17 -17.25 25.84 3.32
CA ALA A 17 -18.38 25.98 2.40
C ALA A 17 -17.91 26.04 0.93
N LEU A 18 -16.89 26.85 0.63
CA LEU A 18 -16.31 26.96 -0.70
C LEU A 18 -15.78 25.61 -1.18
N TRP A 19 -14.99 24.91 -0.34
CA TRP A 19 -14.52 23.56 -0.67
C TRP A 19 -15.68 22.59 -0.85
N GLY A 20 -16.67 22.62 0.05
CA GLY A 20 -17.82 21.72 0.02
C GLY A 20 -18.66 21.85 -1.25
N ILE A 21 -18.84 23.07 -1.76
CA ILE A 21 -19.62 23.39 -2.98
C ILE A 21 -18.81 23.16 -4.24
N LEU A 22 -17.53 23.54 -4.24
CA LEU A 22 -16.69 23.58 -5.45
C LEU A 22 -15.84 22.31 -5.64
N GLN A 23 -15.81 21.39 -4.68
CA GLN A 23 -15.10 20.13 -4.85
C GLN A 23 -15.65 19.35 -6.05
N GLU A 24 -14.77 18.97 -6.96
CA GLU A 24 -15.10 17.99 -7.98
C GLU A 24 -15.10 16.60 -7.34
N LYS A 25 -16.28 15.99 -7.22
CA LYS A 25 -16.40 14.58 -6.84
C LYS A 25 -16.37 13.74 -8.11
N GLN A 26 -15.20 13.21 -8.43
CA GLN A 26 -15.12 12.17 -9.45
C GLN A 26 -15.44 10.82 -8.80
N GLN A 27 -16.46 10.14 -9.32
CA GLN A 27 -16.65 8.73 -8.99
C GLN A 27 -15.55 7.95 -9.69
N ALA A 28 -14.79 7.17 -8.92
CA ALA A 28 -13.89 6.20 -9.51
C ALA A 28 -14.72 5.24 -10.38
N PRO A 29 -14.30 4.95 -11.62
CA PRO A 29 -14.99 3.97 -12.44
C PRO A 29 -15.06 2.63 -11.71
N ASP A 30 -16.22 1.96 -11.82
CA ASP A 30 -16.33 0.58 -11.36
C ASP A 30 -15.32 -0.30 -12.10
N PHE A 31 -14.61 -1.14 -11.35
CA PHE A 31 -13.78 -2.19 -11.93
C PHE A 31 -14.49 -3.53 -11.82
N ARG A 32 -14.57 -4.26 -12.94
CA ARG A 32 -15.16 -5.60 -13.00
C ARG A 32 -14.14 -6.59 -13.52
N GLY A 33 -13.93 -7.69 -12.80
CA GLY A 33 -12.99 -8.74 -13.16
C GLY A 33 -11.74 -8.76 -12.26
N ILE A 34 -10.63 -9.23 -12.83
CA ILE A 34 -9.37 -9.45 -12.10
C ILE A 34 -8.47 -8.23 -12.24
N LEU A 35 -8.03 -7.68 -11.11
CA LEU A 35 -7.14 -6.53 -11.05
C LEU A 35 -5.80 -6.85 -11.74
N PRO A 36 -5.23 -5.91 -12.52
CA PRO A 36 -3.91 -6.11 -13.11
C PRO A 36 -2.83 -6.34 -12.06
N SER A 37 -2.86 -5.56 -10.96
CA SER A 37 -1.96 -5.70 -9.83
C SER A 37 -2.55 -5.06 -8.58
N VAL A 38 -2.13 -5.52 -7.40
CA VAL A 38 -2.37 -4.86 -6.11
C VAL A 38 -1.05 -4.61 -5.38
N SER A 39 -0.99 -3.55 -4.58
CA SER A 39 0.14 -3.36 -3.67
C SER A 39 0.05 -4.37 -2.52
N TYR A 40 1.15 -5.04 -2.21
CA TYR A 40 1.23 -6.05 -1.17
C TYR A 40 2.42 -5.78 -0.26
N ALA A 41 2.18 -5.89 1.04
CA ALA A 41 3.21 -5.90 2.07
C ALA A 41 2.95 -7.15 2.93
N PRO A 42 3.87 -8.12 2.97
CA PRO A 42 3.63 -9.38 3.66
C PRO A 42 3.54 -9.23 5.19
N PHE A 43 4.02 -8.10 5.74
CA PHE A 43 4.14 -7.91 7.17
C PHE A 43 3.75 -6.50 7.63
N GLU A 44 3.41 -6.41 8.92
CA GLU A 44 3.10 -5.15 9.59
C GLU A 44 4.37 -4.45 10.10
N ARG A 45 4.21 -3.18 10.48
CA ARG A 45 5.31 -2.35 11.00
C ARG A 45 5.95 -3.01 12.23
N GLY A 46 7.27 -3.20 12.17
CA GLY A 46 8.05 -3.80 13.27
C GLY A 46 8.10 -5.33 13.26
N HIS A 47 7.54 -5.98 12.24
CA HIS A 47 7.76 -7.41 12.03
C HIS A 47 9.20 -7.66 11.55
N ALA A 48 9.85 -8.63 12.18
CA ALA A 48 11.13 -9.15 11.73
C ALA A 48 10.91 -10.59 11.27
N VAL A 49 11.36 -10.91 10.05
CA VAL A 49 11.35 -12.27 9.53
C VAL A 49 12.25 -13.12 10.42
N ALA A 50 11.63 -14.03 11.18
CA ALA A 50 12.31 -14.84 12.17
C ALA A 50 12.31 -16.33 11.79
N ASP A 51 11.26 -16.78 11.11
CA ASP A 51 11.10 -18.13 10.59
C ASP A 51 10.60 -18.05 9.15
N ALA A 52 11.53 -18.20 8.21
CA ALA A 52 11.22 -18.07 6.79
C ALA A 52 10.17 -19.08 6.31
N ALA A 53 10.07 -20.26 6.94
CA ALA A 53 9.06 -21.25 6.57
C ALA A 53 7.67 -20.84 7.05
N ALA A 54 7.54 -20.47 8.33
CA ALA A 54 6.27 -19.98 8.88
C ALA A 54 5.80 -18.69 8.19
N ASP A 55 6.73 -17.77 7.89
CA ASP A 55 6.44 -16.52 7.20
C ASP A 55 6.02 -16.77 5.75
N SER A 56 6.65 -17.74 5.06
CA SER A 56 6.23 -18.15 3.71
C SER A 56 4.83 -18.78 3.69
N GLU A 57 4.43 -19.53 4.72
CA GLU A 57 3.05 -20.05 4.83
C GLU A 57 2.01 -18.93 4.95
N LYS A 58 2.34 -17.87 5.71
CA LYS A 58 1.47 -16.70 5.81
C LYS A 58 1.33 -16.00 4.46
N ILE A 59 2.46 -15.77 3.77
CA ILE A 59 2.46 -15.20 2.41
C ILE A 59 1.62 -16.08 1.47
N ARG A 60 1.76 -17.41 1.55
CA ARG A 60 1.00 -18.35 0.73
C ARG A 60 -0.50 -18.24 0.99
N ALA A 61 -0.91 -18.12 2.25
CA ALA A 61 -2.31 -17.93 2.60
C ALA A 61 -2.88 -16.62 2.05
N ASP A 62 -2.10 -15.54 2.04
CA ASP A 62 -2.49 -14.25 1.48
C ASP A 62 -2.57 -14.30 -0.05
N LEU A 63 -1.52 -14.79 -0.71
CA LEU A 63 -1.45 -14.88 -2.17
C LEU A 63 -2.48 -15.85 -2.73
N LYS A 64 -2.86 -16.91 -2.00
CA LYS A 64 -3.98 -17.77 -2.37
C LYS A 64 -5.27 -16.97 -2.50
N LYS A 65 -5.55 -16.03 -1.59
CA LYS A 65 -6.71 -15.15 -1.67
C LYS A 65 -6.55 -14.13 -2.80
N LEU A 66 -5.40 -13.47 -2.87
CA LEU A 66 -5.14 -12.42 -3.86
C LEU A 66 -5.13 -12.93 -5.30
N SER A 67 -4.71 -14.18 -5.54
CA SER A 67 -4.74 -14.79 -6.88
C SER A 67 -6.14 -14.89 -7.47
N THR A 68 -7.19 -14.86 -6.64
CA THR A 68 -8.59 -14.81 -7.10
C THR A 68 -9.06 -13.41 -7.47
N LEU A 69 -8.30 -12.37 -7.10
CA LEU A 69 -8.66 -10.96 -7.26
C LEU A 69 -7.70 -10.19 -8.18
N ALA A 70 -6.44 -10.62 -8.31
CA ALA A 70 -5.39 -9.92 -9.03
C ALA A 70 -4.46 -10.87 -9.80
N ARG A 71 -3.87 -10.38 -10.91
CA ARG A 71 -2.86 -11.12 -11.70
C ARG A 71 -1.43 -10.95 -11.18
N ALA A 72 -1.20 -9.92 -10.39
CA ALA A 72 0.12 -9.55 -9.91
C ALA A 72 0.06 -8.86 -8.56
N VAL A 73 1.21 -8.84 -7.88
CA VAL A 73 1.44 -8.02 -6.70
C VAL A 73 2.63 -7.09 -6.93
N ARG A 74 2.60 -5.93 -6.26
CA ARG A 74 3.70 -4.97 -6.24
C ARG A 74 4.19 -4.78 -4.82
N LEU A 75 5.50 -4.96 -4.61
CA LEU A 75 6.16 -4.78 -3.33
C LEU A 75 6.64 -3.34 -3.17
N TYR A 76 6.84 -2.93 -1.92
CA TYR A 76 7.44 -1.64 -1.58
C TYR A 76 8.94 -1.73 -1.33
N SER A 77 9.42 -2.90 -0.89
CA SER A 77 10.81 -3.23 -0.57
C SER A 77 11.14 -4.62 -1.12
N SER A 78 12.42 -4.86 -1.43
CA SER A 78 12.96 -6.16 -1.83
C SER A 78 13.45 -6.97 -0.64
N THR A 79 13.50 -6.35 0.54
CA THR A 79 14.04 -6.91 1.78
C THR A 79 12.96 -7.01 2.86
N GLU A 80 13.34 -7.39 4.08
CA GLU A 80 12.42 -7.54 5.22
C GLU A 80 11.27 -8.51 4.93
N GLY A 81 11.59 -9.56 4.17
CA GLY A 81 10.69 -10.63 3.76
C GLY A 81 9.95 -10.37 2.45
N GLY A 82 10.20 -9.23 1.79
CA GLY A 82 9.83 -9.02 0.39
C GLY A 82 10.44 -10.08 -0.55
N GLU A 83 11.65 -10.55 -0.23
CA GLU A 83 12.38 -11.61 -0.93
C GLU A 83 11.67 -12.97 -0.92
N LEU A 84 10.79 -13.21 0.05
CA LEU A 84 10.02 -14.45 0.17
C LEU A 84 8.79 -14.45 -0.76
N VAL A 85 8.35 -13.28 -1.24
CA VAL A 85 7.11 -13.17 -2.03
C VAL A 85 7.24 -13.74 -3.45
N PRO A 86 8.31 -13.45 -4.23
CA PRO A 86 8.46 -13.99 -5.58
C PRO A 86 8.32 -15.53 -5.70
N PRO A 87 8.99 -16.36 -4.89
CA PRO A 87 8.85 -17.82 -5.00
C PRO A 87 7.42 -18.29 -4.67
N VAL A 88 6.78 -17.73 -3.64
CA VAL A 88 5.41 -18.10 -3.27
C VAL A 88 4.39 -17.62 -4.31
N ALA A 89 4.59 -16.44 -4.90
CA ALA A 89 3.72 -15.92 -5.96
C ALA A 89 3.75 -16.80 -7.22
N ALA A 90 4.90 -17.40 -7.52
CA ALA A 90 5.06 -18.32 -8.64
C ALA A 90 4.18 -19.57 -8.50
N GLU A 91 3.93 -20.04 -7.28
CA GLU A 91 3.02 -21.18 -7.01
C GLU A 91 1.59 -20.92 -7.50
N PHE A 92 1.18 -19.64 -7.53
CA PHE A 92 -0.14 -19.20 -7.99
C PHE A 92 -0.14 -18.61 -9.40
N GLY A 93 1.00 -18.63 -10.10
CA GLY A 93 1.16 -17.99 -11.42
C GLY A 93 1.03 -16.46 -11.39
N MET A 94 1.17 -15.84 -10.22
CA MET A 94 1.11 -14.39 -10.07
C MET A 94 2.45 -13.75 -10.43
N LYS A 95 2.42 -12.59 -11.09
CA LYS A 95 3.64 -11.79 -11.33
C LYS A 95 3.96 -10.93 -10.11
N VAL A 96 5.24 -10.65 -9.90
CA VAL A 96 5.69 -9.74 -8.84
C VAL A 96 6.45 -8.57 -9.44
N THR A 97 6.01 -7.35 -9.14
CA THR A 97 6.81 -6.14 -9.34
C THR A 97 7.60 -5.91 -8.05
N VAL A 98 8.89 -6.20 -8.10
CA VAL A 98 9.82 -5.97 -6.99
C VAL A 98 10.10 -4.47 -6.90
N GLY A 99 10.00 -3.90 -5.70
CA GLY A 99 10.25 -2.48 -5.45
C GLY A 99 11.40 -2.32 -4.48
N ALA A 100 12.26 -1.33 -4.70
CA ALA A 100 13.37 -1.00 -3.81
C ALA A 100 13.05 0.25 -2.98
N TRP A 101 13.18 0.16 -1.67
CA TRP A 101 12.91 1.27 -0.75
C TRP A 101 14.16 2.11 -0.44
N ILE A 102 14.30 3.22 -1.17
CA ILE A 102 15.50 4.08 -1.11
C ILE A 102 15.35 5.25 -0.14
N ASP A 103 16.31 5.46 0.76
CA ASP A 103 16.43 6.68 1.57
C ASP A 103 17.89 7.17 1.75
N LYS A 104 18.18 7.88 2.85
CA LYS A 104 19.50 8.42 3.18
C LYS A 104 20.53 7.36 3.63
N ASP A 105 20.11 6.15 3.97
CA ASP A 105 20.98 5.05 4.35
C ASP A 105 21.45 4.26 3.12
N GLY A 106 22.66 4.60 2.64
CA GLY A 106 23.27 3.92 1.49
C GLY A 106 23.55 2.43 1.71
N SER A 107 23.76 1.99 2.96
CA SER A 107 23.95 0.57 3.26
C SER A 107 22.65 -0.20 3.10
N ARG A 108 21.53 0.36 3.55
CA ARG A 108 20.20 -0.24 3.35
C ARG A 108 19.82 -0.24 1.87
N ASN A 109 20.02 0.87 1.16
CA ASN A 109 19.69 0.99 -0.26
C ASN A 109 20.39 -0.08 -1.13
N ASN A 110 21.59 -0.50 -0.78
CA ASN A 110 22.33 -1.54 -1.52
C ASN A 110 21.80 -2.97 -1.28
N ARG A 111 21.01 -3.19 -0.22
CA ARG A 111 20.37 -4.48 0.05
C ARG A 111 19.02 -4.61 -0.63
N GLU A 112 18.33 -3.50 -0.84
CA GLU A 112 17.09 -3.35 -1.62
C GLU A 112 17.30 -3.68 -3.10
#